data_AF-A0A7J7ISD7-F1
#
_entry.id   AF-A0A7J7ISD7-F1
#
_cell.length_a   1.000
_cell.length_b   1.000
_cell.length_c   1.000
_cell.angle_alpha   90.00
_cell.angle_beta   90.00
_cell.angle_gamma   90.00
#
_symmetry.space_group_name_H-M   'P 1'
#
loop_
_entity.id
_entity.type
_entity.pdbx_description
1 polymer ?
#
loop_
_entity_poly.entity_id
_entity_poly.type
_entity_poly.pdbx_seq_one_letter_code
_entity_poly.pdbx_strand_id
1 'polypeptide(L)'
;MIGKAGKLAVIVIVLVSLDCVSSISNSAKLQSRWKNRKHNFGSGVVRASVTYDEGTKKFQFHGNNFPVSEKYAAHGEFEDMRYTFGWTFLTVDTDEGYADYIQAYAAGLAEGYLTQAITAQHWNNTIDGYCTPDASSAYCQRLKTYLDTNFNTFIRNSISLYAKTDPYWHQVELFLYQLSGLTDGLNNKTGTPRTDVDLFGYLMFQIDGDLEDLEVALNKPEKERKKILGSGSCSALIKLLPNNTDLYVAQDTWNNYGSMLRVIKRYLFKYHQLDAPNSPLIPGNEMLFSSYPGSLMSGDDFYLLGSNITSIETTIGNSNPDLIKYIQPMGTVLEGIRSQVANRLATDGLSWGKVFAKYNSGTYNNEWMIVDYNKFTPGQQKLNPGLLVVLEQIPNIVVYSDLTDVLAQQTYWASYNSPYYGEIFNASGAQALVDKYGDWFTYDKTPRAQIFKRDHTKVVDMKSMQALMRYNDYQHDELSKCNCTPPYSAENAISARSDLNPKSGTYPFSALGHRSHGGTDMKLVNYRMVHQFMIMAQSGPTHTNQPPFSWKTSDFADTVRHEGHPDVFDFEALTTNW
;
A
#
# COMPACT_ATOMS: atom_id res chain seq x y z
N MET A 1 95.86 1.36 11.19
CA MET A 1 95.79 1.91 12.56
C MET A 1 94.43 2.55 12.75
N ILE A 2 93.64 1.99 13.70
CA ILE A 2 92.70 2.64 14.65
C ILE A 2 91.73 3.71 14.06
N GLY A 3 90.39 3.64 14.13
CA GLY A 3 89.45 2.73 14.79
C GLY A 3 88.13 3.48 15.16
N LYS A 4 87.00 2.75 15.06
CA LYS A 4 85.68 2.91 15.76
C LYS A 4 84.84 4.19 15.48
N ALA A 5 83.49 4.18 15.41
CA ALA A 5 82.46 3.20 15.76
C ALA A 5 81.21 3.40 14.86
N GLY A 6 80.46 2.33 14.61
CA GLY A 6 79.17 2.36 13.92
C GLY A 6 77.98 2.43 14.87
N LYS A 7 76.80 2.73 14.30
CA LYS A 7 75.49 2.20 14.71
C LYS A 7 74.55 2.21 13.49
N LEU A 8 73.94 1.04 13.27
CA LEU A 8 72.93 0.72 12.27
C LEU A 8 71.72 1.66 12.33
N ALA A 9 71.26 2.14 11.17
CA ALA A 9 69.88 2.56 10.97
C ALA A 9 69.07 1.34 10.52
N VAL A 10 68.08 0.95 11.32
CA VAL A 10 67.08 -0.07 10.95
C VAL A 10 66.08 0.61 10.02
N ILE A 11 66.05 0.18 8.76
CA ILE A 11 64.98 0.48 7.82
C ILE A 11 63.84 -0.50 8.15
N VAL A 12 62.75 -0.01 8.74
CA VAL A 12 61.49 -0.75 8.82
C VAL A 12 60.71 -0.47 7.53
N ILE A 13 60.70 -1.46 6.65
CA ILE A 13 59.75 -1.53 5.53
C ILE A 13 58.40 -1.95 6.14
N VAL A 14 57.45 -1.02 6.25
CA VAL A 14 56.05 -1.37 6.47
C VAL A 14 55.40 -1.53 5.10
N LEU A 15 55.11 -2.78 4.75
CA LEU A 15 54.21 -3.15 3.65
C LEU A 15 52.81 -2.62 3.99
N VAL A 16 52.41 -1.54 3.33
CA VAL A 16 51.01 -1.12 3.25
C VAL A 16 50.44 -1.72 1.96
N SER A 17 49.50 -2.65 2.10
CA SER A 17 48.77 -3.26 0.99
C SER A 17 47.97 -2.21 0.23
N LEU A 18 48.30 -2.03 -1.04
CA LEU A 18 47.47 -1.32 -2.03
C LEU A 18 46.24 -2.18 -2.35
N ASP A 19 45.13 -1.96 -1.65
CA ASP A 19 43.80 -2.49 -2.03
C ASP A 19 42.68 -1.47 -1.76
N CYS A 20 42.91 -0.21 -2.17
CA CYS A 20 41.89 0.85 -2.03
C CYS A 20 41.70 1.75 -3.25
N VAL A 21 42.28 1.40 -4.41
CA VAL A 21 42.16 2.22 -5.64
C VAL A 21 41.40 1.50 -6.78
N SER A 22 41.01 0.24 -6.60
CA SER A 22 40.22 -0.52 -7.58
C SER A 22 38.70 -0.40 -7.42
N SER A 23 38.18 0.01 -6.25
CA SER A 23 36.71 0.09 -6.01
C SER A 23 36.07 1.39 -6.55
N ILE A 24 36.84 2.46 -6.73
CA ILE A 24 36.31 3.76 -7.19
C ILE A 24 36.11 3.77 -8.72
N SER A 25 36.91 3.00 -9.49
CA SER A 25 36.80 2.96 -10.96
C SER A 25 35.69 2.04 -11.51
N ASN A 26 35.17 1.12 -10.70
CA ASN A 26 34.03 0.27 -11.08
C ASN A 26 32.67 0.97 -10.86
N SER A 27 32.58 1.93 -9.92
CA SER A 27 31.37 2.73 -9.71
C SER A 27 31.04 3.63 -10.91
N ALA A 28 32.05 4.23 -11.55
CA ALA A 28 31.88 5.09 -12.71
C ALA A 28 31.56 4.32 -14.01
N LYS A 29 32.01 3.06 -14.14
CA LYS A 29 31.65 2.18 -15.27
C LYS A 29 30.26 1.58 -15.14
N LEU A 30 29.79 1.33 -13.91
CA LEU A 30 28.40 0.95 -13.63
C LEU A 30 27.42 2.11 -13.86
N GLN A 31 27.80 3.36 -13.57
CA GLN A 31 26.94 4.54 -13.80
C GLN A 31 26.62 4.81 -15.28
N SER A 32 27.39 4.28 -16.24
CA SER A 32 27.13 4.49 -17.68
C SER A 32 26.03 3.60 -18.29
N ARG A 33 25.41 2.70 -17.51
CA ARG A 33 24.33 1.80 -17.97
C ARG A 33 22.91 2.21 -17.52
N TRP A 34 22.75 3.31 -16.81
CA TRP A 34 21.46 3.70 -16.21
C TRP A 34 20.73 4.73 -17.05
N LYS A 35 20.02 4.22 -18.06
CA LYS A 35 18.82 4.87 -18.59
C LYS A 35 17.62 4.12 -18.02
N ASN A 36 16.66 4.86 -17.47
CA ASN A 36 15.33 4.41 -17.02
C ASN A 36 14.88 3.18 -17.82
N ARG A 37 14.94 1.99 -17.20
CA ARG A 37 14.53 0.76 -17.88
C ARG A 37 13.01 0.76 -17.95
N LYS A 38 12.48 1.14 -19.12
CA LYS A 38 11.13 0.75 -19.51
C LYS A 38 11.16 -0.74 -19.81
N HIS A 39 10.35 -1.53 -19.10
CA HIS A 39 10.23 -2.96 -19.35
C HIS A 39 9.04 -3.21 -20.26
N ASN A 40 9.21 -3.98 -21.34
CA ASN A 40 8.12 -4.42 -22.21
C ASN A 40 7.75 -5.86 -21.84
N PHE A 41 6.50 -6.08 -21.45
CA PHE A 41 5.90 -7.37 -21.12
C PHE A 41 5.91 -8.30 -22.35
N GLY A 42 6.56 -9.47 -22.30
CA GLY A 42 6.62 -10.33 -23.51
C GLY A 42 7.14 -11.75 -23.37
N SER A 43 7.97 -12.07 -22.38
CA SER A 43 8.48 -13.44 -22.16
C SER A 43 8.19 -13.90 -20.74
N GLY A 44 7.26 -14.83 -20.57
CA GLY A 44 6.85 -15.35 -19.25
C GLY A 44 5.44 -14.98 -18.79
N VAL A 45 4.69 -14.22 -19.61
CA VAL A 45 3.30 -13.85 -19.33
C VAL A 45 2.37 -15.06 -19.47
N VAL A 46 1.61 -15.35 -18.42
CA VAL A 46 0.51 -16.32 -18.41
C VAL A 46 -0.80 -15.56 -18.62
N ARG A 47 -1.70 -16.14 -19.41
CA ARG A 47 -2.98 -15.55 -19.79
C ARG A 47 -4.13 -16.48 -19.45
N ALA A 48 -5.23 -15.89 -19.04
CA ALA A 48 -6.48 -16.60 -18.83
C ALA A 48 -7.64 -15.76 -19.36
N SER A 49 -8.60 -16.41 -20.01
CA SER A 49 -9.85 -15.79 -20.42
C SER A 49 -11.02 -16.54 -19.80
N VAL A 50 -12.05 -15.81 -19.41
CA VAL A 50 -13.28 -16.35 -18.83
C VAL A 50 -14.42 -16.00 -19.76
N THR A 51 -15.13 -16.99 -20.29
CA THR A 51 -16.33 -16.79 -21.12
C THR A 51 -17.59 -17.08 -20.31
N TYR A 52 -18.69 -16.44 -20.69
CA TYR A 52 -20.02 -16.70 -20.11
C TYR A 52 -21.00 -17.15 -21.19
N ASP A 53 -21.56 -18.34 -21.02
CA ASP A 53 -22.60 -18.89 -21.90
C ASP A 53 -23.98 -18.47 -21.38
N GLU A 54 -24.67 -17.60 -22.14
CA GLU A 54 -25.97 -17.06 -21.78
C GLU A 54 -27.10 -18.10 -21.73
N GLY A 55 -27.00 -19.18 -22.52
CA GLY A 55 -28.03 -20.23 -22.59
C GLY A 55 -27.99 -21.18 -21.39
N THR A 56 -26.79 -21.53 -20.95
CA THR A 56 -26.54 -22.43 -19.83
C THR A 56 -26.27 -21.69 -18.51
N LYS A 57 -26.04 -20.37 -18.58
CA LYS A 57 -25.68 -19.50 -17.45
C LYS A 57 -24.40 -19.96 -16.73
N LYS A 58 -23.43 -20.47 -17.49
CA LYS A 58 -22.16 -21.04 -16.97
C LYS A 58 -20.95 -20.24 -17.43
N PHE A 59 -19.98 -20.12 -16.52
CA PHE A 59 -18.65 -19.62 -16.81
C PHE A 59 -17.74 -20.75 -17.28
N GLN A 60 -16.77 -20.45 -18.14
CA GLN A 60 -15.74 -21.39 -18.59
C GLN A 60 -14.37 -20.73 -18.62
N PHE A 61 -13.34 -21.48 -18.23
CA PHE A 61 -11.95 -21.05 -18.26
C PHE A 61 -11.27 -21.46 -19.55
N HIS A 62 -10.44 -20.55 -20.05
CA HIS A 62 -9.55 -20.79 -21.18
C HIS A 62 -8.16 -20.31 -20.82
N GLY A 63 -7.14 -21.16 -21.00
CA GLY A 63 -5.74 -20.81 -20.75
C GLY A 63 -5.10 -19.99 -21.87
N ASN A 64 -3.76 -19.99 -21.92
CA ASN A 64 -2.93 -19.17 -22.82
C ASN A 64 -3.30 -19.15 -24.31
N ASN A 65 -3.97 -20.19 -24.81
CA ASN A 65 -4.27 -20.37 -26.24
C ASN A 65 -5.66 -19.87 -26.64
N PHE A 66 -6.40 -19.19 -25.75
CA PHE A 66 -7.68 -18.61 -26.10
C PHE A 66 -7.48 -17.49 -27.13
N PRO A 67 -8.13 -17.53 -28.31
CA PRO A 67 -7.96 -16.51 -29.32
C PRO A 67 -8.50 -15.17 -28.82
N VAL A 68 -7.70 -14.11 -28.89
CA VAL A 68 -8.12 -12.73 -28.53
C VAL A 68 -9.33 -12.26 -29.37
N SER A 69 -9.59 -12.90 -30.51
CA SER A 69 -10.76 -12.63 -31.37
C SER A 69 -12.08 -13.19 -30.83
N GLU A 70 -12.05 -14.08 -29.83
CA GLU A 70 -13.25 -14.63 -29.22
C GLU A 70 -13.75 -13.74 -28.07
N LYS A 71 -15.07 -13.62 -27.92
CA LYS A 71 -15.67 -12.83 -26.84
C LYS A 71 -15.37 -13.46 -25.48
N TYR A 72 -14.95 -12.65 -24.52
CA TYR A 72 -14.74 -13.04 -23.13
C TYR A 72 -15.51 -12.11 -22.20
N ALA A 73 -15.94 -12.61 -21.04
CA ALA A 73 -16.45 -11.76 -19.97
C ALA A 73 -15.31 -11.06 -19.21
N ALA A 74 -14.16 -11.74 -19.08
CA ALA A 74 -12.92 -11.16 -18.58
C ALA A 74 -11.69 -11.82 -19.21
N HIS A 75 -10.62 -11.04 -19.36
CA HIS A 75 -9.30 -11.50 -19.77
C HIS A 75 -8.26 -11.02 -18.76
N GLY A 76 -7.30 -11.87 -18.42
CA GLY A 76 -6.21 -11.53 -17.53
C GLY A 76 -4.85 -11.93 -18.07
N GLU A 77 -3.84 -11.12 -17.73
CA GLU A 77 -2.43 -11.37 -17.99
C GLU A 77 -1.64 -11.25 -16.69
N PHE A 78 -0.80 -12.24 -16.39
CA PHE A 78 0.03 -12.28 -15.20
C PHE A 78 1.50 -12.55 -15.54
N GLU A 79 2.40 -11.77 -14.95
CA GLU A 79 3.85 -11.93 -15.09
C GLU A 79 4.52 -11.95 -13.71
N ASP A 80 5.23 -13.04 -13.40
CA ASP A 80 5.99 -13.18 -12.15
C ASP A 80 7.44 -12.72 -12.34
N MET A 81 7.72 -11.48 -11.92
CA MET A 81 9.06 -10.89 -11.97
C MET A 81 9.66 -10.66 -10.58
N ARG A 82 9.15 -11.35 -9.54
CA ARG A 82 9.51 -11.07 -8.15
C ARG A 82 11.00 -11.27 -7.84
N TYR A 83 11.67 -12.20 -8.54
CA TYR A 83 13.10 -12.44 -8.36
C TYR A 83 13.99 -11.44 -9.11
N THR A 84 13.42 -10.66 -10.03
CA THR A 84 14.15 -9.64 -10.80
C THR A 84 13.92 -8.24 -10.25
N PHE A 85 12.68 -7.94 -9.85
CA PHE A 85 12.25 -6.60 -9.48
C PHE A 85 11.52 -6.53 -8.12
N GLY A 86 11.28 -7.65 -7.45
CA GLY A 86 10.47 -7.72 -6.24
C GLY A 86 8.98 -7.47 -6.48
N TRP A 87 8.52 -7.46 -7.73
CA TRP A 87 7.13 -7.26 -8.14
C TRP A 87 6.66 -8.37 -9.06
N THR A 88 5.38 -8.70 -8.96
CA THR A 88 4.63 -9.37 -10.02
C THR A 88 3.65 -8.37 -10.64
N PHE A 89 3.14 -8.68 -11.84
CA PHE A 89 2.28 -7.78 -12.60
C PHE A 89 1.02 -8.52 -13.02
N LEU A 90 -0.14 -7.89 -12.81
CA LEU A 90 -1.43 -8.43 -13.21
C LEU A 90 -2.22 -7.37 -13.96
N THR A 91 -2.72 -7.70 -15.14
CA THR A 91 -3.76 -6.93 -15.83
C THR A 91 -5.03 -7.76 -15.89
N VAL A 92 -6.18 -7.15 -15.62
CA VAL A 92 -7.51 -7.77 -15.84
C VAL A 92 -8.41 -6.78 -16.56
N ASP A 93 -8.95 -7.20 -17.69
CA ASP A 93 -9.89 -6.44 -18.53
C ASP A 93 -11.24 -7.18 -18.58
N THR A 94 -12.35 -6.42 -18.67
CA THR A 94 -13.70 -6.97 -18.84
C THR A 94 -14.39 -6.41 -20.08
N ASP A 95 -15.42 -7.12 -20.56
CA ASP A 95 -16.18 -6.74 -21.76
C ASP A 95 -17.54 -6.12 -21.37
N GLU A 96 -17.79 -4.90 -21.84
CA GLU A 96 -19.04 -4.13 -21.64
C GLU A 96 -20.27 -4.83 -22.25
N GLY A 97 -20.07 -5.78 -23.15
CA GLY A 97 -21.12 -6.60 -23.74
C GLY A 97 -21.81 -7.56 -22.76
N TYR A 98 -21.30 -7.69 -21.53
CA TYR A 98 -21.90 -8.48 -20.45
C TYR A 98 -22.38 -7.58 -19.31
N ALA A 99 -23.39 -8.04 -18.57
CA ALA A 99 -23.86 -7.35 -17.37
C ALA A 99 -22.75 -7.26 -16.30
N ASP A 100 -22.73 -6.17 -15.54
CA ASP A 100 -21.66 -5.87 -14.57
C ASP A 100 -21.39 -7.01 -13.58
N TYR A 101 -22.43 -7.72 -13.11
CA TYR A 101 -22.25 -8.83 -12.18
C TYR A 101 -21.51 -10.03 -12.80
N ILE A 102 -21.67 -10.24 -14.11
CA ILE A 102 -20.94 -11.26 -14.89
C ILE A 102 -19.49 -10.82 -15.03
N GLN A 103 -19.27 -9.56 -15.40
CA GLN A 103 -17.94 -8.98 -15.53
C GLN A 103 -17.16 -9.07 -14.21
N ALA A 104 -17.77 -8.65 -13.10
CA ALA A 104 -17.14 -8.64 -11.79
C ALA A 104 -16.72 -10.03 -11.32
N TYR A 105 -17.64 -10.99 -11.42
CA TYR A 105 -17.33 -12.38 -11.09
C TYR A 105 -16.26 -12.98 -12.01
N ALA A 106 -16.34 -12.72 -13.33
CA ALA A 106 -15.34 -13.19 -14.29
C ALA A 106 -13.94 -12.58 -14.06
N ALA A 107 -13.87 -11.31 -13.69
CA ALA A 107 -12.62 -10.62 -13.35
C ALA A 107 -11.95 -11.28 -12.14
N GLY A 108 -12.74 -11.55 -11.09
CA GLY A 108 -12.29 -12.31 -9.93
C GLY A 108 -11.78 -13.71 -10.31
N LEU A 109 -12.55 -14.44 -11.12
CA LEU A 109 -12.16 -15.78 -11.59
C LEU A 109 -10.80 -15.75 -12.32
N ALA A 110 -10.62 -14.82 -13.26
CA ALA A 110 -9.39 -14.68 -14.02
C ALA A 110 -8.19 -14.40 -13.12
N GLU A 111 -8.32 -13.43 -12.20
CA GLU A 111 -7.26 -13.11 -11.24
C GLU A 111 -6.93 -14.29 -10.32
N GLY A 112 -7.95 -14.93 -9.74
CA GLY A 112 -7.76 -16.05 -8.83
C GLY A 112 -7.07 -17.22 -9.50
N TYR A 113 -7.45 -17.53 -10.73
CA TYR A 113 -6.81 -18.59 -11.51
C TYR A 113 -5.34 -18.26 -11.82
N LEU A 114 -5.05 -17.04 -12.30
CA LEU A 114 -3.70 -16.61 -12.69
C LEU A 114 -2.74 -16.51 -11.51
N THR A 115 -3.24 -16.12 -10.34
CA THR A 115 -2.42 -15.83 -9.16
C THR A 115 -2.46 -16.93 -8.10
N GLN A 116 -3.04 -18.10 -8.40
CA GLN A 116 -3.26 -19.18 -7.42
C GLN A 116 -2.03 -19.51 -6.57
N ALA A 117 -0.88 -19.76 -7.22
CA ALA A 117 0.32 -20.20 -6.53
C ALA A 117 0.89 -19.12 -5.58
N ILE A 118 0.97 -17.87 -6.05
CA ILE A 118 1.52 -16.76 -5.25
C ILE A 118 0.54 -16.32 -4.15
N THR A 119 -0.77 -16.44 -4.39
CA THR A 119 -1.80 -16.19 -3.36
C THR A 119 -1.75 -17.22 -2.23
N ALA A 120 -1.51 -18.49 -2.54
CA ALA A 120 -1.32 -19.52 -1.50
C ALA A 120 -0.09 -19.24 -0.63
N GLN A 121 1.03 -18.83 -1.24
CA GLN A 121 2.24 -18.42 -0.51
C GLN A 121 1.97 -17.19 0.38
N HIS A 122 1.25 -16.20 -0.15
CA HIS A 122 0.92 -15.00 0.61
C HIS A 122 -0.02 -15.31 1.78
N TRP A 123 -1.00 -16.19 1.59
CA TRP A 123 -1.88 -16.68 2.65
C TRP A 123 -1.07 -17.30 3.79
N ASN A 124 -0.15 -18.21 3.47
CA ASN A 124 0.71 -18.87 4.45
C ASN A 124 1.56 -17.88 5.25
N ASN A 125 1.99 -16.79 4.61
CA ASN A 125 2.83 -15.77 5.23
C ASN A 125 2.06 -14.81 6.14
N THR A 126 0.79 -14.52 5.84
CA THR A 126 0.08 -13.37 6.44
C THR A 126 -1.21 -13.73 7.20
N ILE A 127 -2.00 -14.68 6.69
CA ILE A 127 -3.33 -14.99 7.24
C ILE A 127 -3.35 -16.36 7.93
N ASP A 128 -2.56 -17.33 7.48
CA ASP A 128 -2.61 -18.67 8.04
C ASP A 128 -2.35 -18.66 9.57
N GLY A 129 -3.21 -19.37 10.29
CA GLY A 129 -3.25 -19.34 11.77
C GLY A 129 -4.13 -18.23 12.37
N TYR A 130 -4.58 -17.24 11.60
CA TYR A 130 -5.50 -16.21 12.08
C TYR A 130 -6.92 -16.74 12.14
N CYS A 131 -7.47 -16.90 13.35
CA CYS A 131 -8.84 -17.37 13.58
C CYS A 131 -9.24 -18.59 12.72
N THR A 132 -8.45 -19.66 12.80
CA THR A 132 -8.76 -20.91 12.09
C THR A 132 -10.13 -21.48 12.50
N PRO A 133 -10.79 -22.29 11.65
CA PRO A 133 -12.09 -22.89 11.97
C PRO A 133 -12.11 -23.65 13.31
N ASP A 134 -10.96 -24.21 13.71
CA ASP A 134 -10.78 -24.93 14.98
C ASP A 134 -10.33 -24.00 16.15
N ALA A 135 -9.89 -22.77 15.86
CA ALA A 135 -9.49 -21.77 16.84
C ALA A 135 -10.72 -21.15 17.52
N SER A 136 -11.17 -21.78 18.59
CA SER A 136 -12.30 -21.37 19.42
C SER A 136 -12.03 -20.17 20.35
N SER A 137 -11.02 -19.34 20.08
CA SER A 137 -10.69 -18.21 20.96
C SER A 137 -11.88 -17.26 21.10
N ALA A 138 -12.04 -16.68 22.29
CA ALA A 138 -13.14 -15.75 22.55
C ALA A 138 -13.11 -14.53 21.60
N TYR A 139 -11.92 -14.10 21.17
CA TYR A 139 -11.76 -13.07 20.15
C TYR A 139 -12.33 -13.52 18.80
N CYS A 140 -11.95 -14.69 18.30
CA CYS A 140 -12.39 -15.18 17.00
C CYS A 140 -13.91 -15.38 16.94
N GLN A 141 -14.54 -15.80 18.05
CA GLN A 141 -16.00 -15.86 18.13
C GLN A 141 -16.64 -14.46 18.01
N ARG A 142 -16.09 -13.45 18.69
CA ARG A 142 -16.58 -12.06 18.58
C ARG A 142 -16.36 -11.50 17.17
N LEU A 143 -15.20 -11.77 16.56
CA LEU A 143 -14.91 -11.37 15.19
C LEU A 143 -15.87 -12.04 14.20
N LYS A 144 -16.11 -13.35 14.34
CA LYS A 144 -17.09 -14.07 13.51
C LYS A 144 -18.47 -13.43 13.62
N THR A 145 -18.96 -13.17 14.83
CA THR A 145 -20.26 -12.53 15.06
C THR A 145 -20.33 -11.13 14.46
N TYR A 146 -19.25 -10.34 14.60
CA TYR A 146 -19.16 -9.01 14.00
C TYR A 146 -19.25 -9.08 12.47
N LEU A 147 -18.40 -9.89 11.84
CA LEU A 147 -18.34 -10.02 10.38
C LEU A 147 -19.62 -10.62 9.80
N ASP A 148 -20.22 -11.61 10.48
CA ASP A 148 -21.50 -12.20 10.04
C ASP A 148 -22.62 -11.17 10.09
N THR A 149 -22.69 -10.37 11.17
CA THR A 149 -23.65 -9.28 11.27
C THR A 149 -23.41 -8.21 10.20
N ASN A 150 -22.16 -7.88 9.90
CA ASN A 150 -21.82 -6.87 8.90
C ASN A 150 -22.07 -7.34 7.46
N PHE A 151 -21.45 -8.44 7.03
CA PHE A 151 -21.54 -8.92 5.66
C PHE A 151 -22.85 -9.65 5.40
N ASN A 152 -23.17 -10.66 6.21
CA ASN A 152 -24.28 -11.56 5.91
C ASN A 152 -25.64 -10.98 6.30
N THR A 153 -25.68 -9.96 7.16
CA THR A 153 -26.92 -9.24 7.51
C THR A 153 -26.96 -7.83 6.92
N PHE A 154 -26.14 -6.90 7.39
CA PHE A 154 -26.27 -5.48 7.02
C PHE A 154 -26.00 -5.21 5.53
N ILE A 155 -24.85 -5.63 5.03
CA ILE A 155 -24.42 -5.38 3.65
C ILE A 155 -25.35 -6.08 2.66
N ARG A 156 -25.62 -7.38 2.85
CA ARG A 156 -26.55 -8.12 1.97
C ARG A 156 -27.96 -7.52 1.93
N ASN A 157 -28.50 -7.11 3.07
CA ASN A 157 -29.81 -6.44 3.10
C ASN A 157 -29.76 -5.09 2.38
N SER A 158 -28.69 -4.32 2.57
CA SER A 158 -28.53 -3.02 1.93
C SER A 158 -28.36 -3.15 0.41
N ILE A 159 -27.60 -4.13 -0.08
CA ILE A 159 -27.51 -4.48 -1.50
C ILE A 159 -28.90 -4.80 -2.05
N SER A 160 -29.64 -5.72 -1.41
CA SER A 160 -30.98 -6.12 -1.83
C SER A 160 -31.95 -4.94 -1.94
N LEU A 161 -31.86 -3.97 -1.02
CA LEU A 161 -32.73 -2.80 -0.99
C LEU A 161 -32.32 -1.70 -1.97
N TYR A 162 -31.01 -1.50 -2.18
CA TYR A 162 -30.50 -0.25 -2.76
C TYR A 162 -29.59 -0.42 -3.98
N ALA A 163 -29.04 -1.60 -4.29
CA ALA A 163 -28.06 -1.74 -5.39
C ALA A 163 -28.61 -1.32 -6.76
N LYS A 164 -29.93 -1.46 -6.97
CA LYS A 164 -30.58 -1.04 -8.23
C LYS A 164 -30.81 0.47 -8.37
N THR A 165 -30.64 1.24 -7.29
CA THR A 165 -31.03 2.66 -7.24
C THR A 165 -29.96 3.58 -6.63
N ASP A 166 -29.01 3.04 -5.87
CA ASP A 166 -27.86 3.76 -5.33
C ASP A 166 -26.55 3.20 -5.94
N PRO A 167 -25.81 4.02 -6.72
CA PRO A 167 -24.53 3.61 -7.29
C PRO A 167 -23.56 3.04 -6.25
N TYR A 168 -23.61 3.54 -5.01
CA TYR A 168 -22.75 3.06 -3.93
C TYR A 168 -22.98 1.57 -3.67
N TRP A 169 -24.23 1.15 -3.50
CA TRP A 169 -24.57 -0.23 -3.18
C TRP A 169 -24.41 -1.17 -4.39
N HIS A 170 -24.58 -0.67 -5.61
CA HIS A 170 -24.18 -1.39 -6.83
C HIS A 170 -22.68 -1.72 -6.80
N GLN A 171 -21.83 -0.72 -6.52
CA GLN A 171 -20.38 -0.96 -6.48
C GLN A 171 -19.95 -1.89 -5.34
N VAL A 172 -20.61 -1.84 -4.18
CA VAL A 172 -20.39 -2.81 -3.08
C VAL A 172 -20.78 -4.23 -3.53
N GLU A 173 -21.91 -4.39 -4.21
CA GLU A 173 -22.34 -5.67 -4.77
C GLU A 173 -21.33 -6.23 -5.78
N LEU A 174 -20.85 -5.40 -6.72
CA LEU A 174 -19.82 -5.81 -7.68
C LEU A 174 -18.50 -6.22 -7.00
N PHE A 175 -18.10 -5.54 -5.92
CA PHE A 175 -16.93 -5.95 -5.14
C PHE A 175 -17.09 -7.37 -4.56
N LEU A 176 -18.27 -7.69 -4.00
CA LEU A 176 -18.53 -9.03 -3.46
C LEU A 176 -18.61 -10.09 -4.56
N TYR A 177 -19.17 -9.78 -5.72
CA TYR A 177 -19.13 -10.68 -6.86
C TYR A 177 -17.69 -10.96 -7.32
N GLN A 178 -16.84 -9.93 -7.39
CA GLN A 178 -15.42 -10.11 -7.69
C GLN A 178 -14.70 -10.97 -6.65
N LEU A 179 -14.97 -10.78 -5.35
CA LEU A 179 -14.42 -11.62 -4.28
C LEU A 179 -14.85 -13.08 -4.39
N SER A 180 -16.10 -13.32 -4.74
CA SER A 180 -16.60 -14.68 -4.95
C SER A 180 -15.97 -15.36 -6.17
N GLY A 181 -15.77 -14.61 -7.26
CA GLY A 181 -15.03 -15.06 -8.44
C GLY A 181 -13.58 -15.38 -8.12
N LEU A 182 -12.90 -14.50 -7.37
CA LEU A 182 -11.54 -14.71 -6.89
C LEU A 182 -11.42 -16.02 -6.13
N THR A 183 -12.33 -16.25 -5.18
CA THR A 183 -12.36 -17.46 -4.37
C THR A 183 -12.50 -18.72 -5.23
N ASP A 184 -13.39 -18.69 -6.22
CA ASP A 184 -13.62 -19.86 -7.08
C ASP A 184 -12.43 -20.08 -8.03
N GLY A 185 -11.83 -19.01 -8.56
CA GLY A 185 -10.65 -19.04 -9.40
C GLY A 185 -9.42 -19.61 -8.68
N LEU A 186 -9.20 -19.18 -7.43
CA LEU A 186 -8.16 -19.72 -6.54
C LEU A 186 -8.36 -21.21 -6.25
N ASN A 187 -9.60 -21.70 -6.31
CA ASN A 187 -9.93 -23.12 -6.17
C ASN A 187 -9.95 -23.88 -7.51
N ASN A 188 -9.55 -23.23 -8.61
CA ASN A 188 -9.59 -23.76 -9.98
C ASN A 188 -10.97 -24.32 -10.35
N LYS A 189 -12.04 -23.57 -10.00
CA LYS A 189 -13.44 -23.94 -10.23
C LYS A 189 -14.22 -22.75 -10.74
N THR A 190 -15.31 -23.04 -11.43
CA THR A 190 -16.33 -22.05 -11.80
C THR A 190 -17.59 -22.28 -10.97
N GLY A 191 -18.26 -21.21 -10.58
CA GLY A 191 -19.49 -21.20 -9.82
C GLY A 191 -20.43 -20.11 -10.31
N THR A 192 -21.33 -19.69 -9.42
CA THR A 192 -22.27 -18.59 -9.67
C THR A 192 -21.86 -17.36 -8.89
N PRO A 193 -22.03 -16.14 -9.45
CA PRO A 193 -21.82 -14.89 -8.73
C PRO A 193 -22.62 -14.87 -7.43
N ARG A 194 -21.96 -14.59 -6.31
CA ARG A 194 -22.57 -14.60 -4.98
C ARG A 194 -22.07 -13.43 -4.13
N THR A 195 -22.93 -13.01 -3.20
CA THR A 195 -22.64 -11.94 -2.23
C THR A 195 -22.49 -12.46 -0.80
N ASP A 196 -22.64 -13.78 -0.56
CA ASP A 196 -22.17 -14.41 0.67
C ASP A 196 -20.65 -14.52 0.65
N VAL A 197 -20.09 -14.34 1.82
CA VAL A 197 -18.64 -14.29 2.00
C VAL A 197 -18.24 -15.36 3.00
N ASP A 198 -17.21 -16.12 2.66
CA ASP A 198 -16.49 -16.91 3.64
C ASP A 198 -15.72 -15.96 4.57
N LEU A 199 -16.25 -15.77 5.78
CA LEU A 199 -15.81 -14.75 6.72
C LEU A 199 -14.36 -14.92 7.16
N PHE A 200 -13.80 -16.13 7.10
CA PHE A 200 -12.40 -16.41 7.42
C PHE A 200 -11.64 -17.00 6.23
N GLY A 201 -12.20 -16.89 5.02
CA GLY A 201 -11.52 -17.17 3.77
C GLY A 201 -10.79 -15.93 3.25
N TYR A 202 -10.82 -15.72 1.94
CA TYR A 202 -10.12 -14.61 1.28
C TYR A 202 -10.68 -13.21 1.60
N LEU A 203 -11.77 -13.10 2.37
CA LEU A 203 -12.17 -11.84 3.00
C LEU A 203 -11.05 -11.27 3.88
N MET A 204 -10.24 -12.13 4.53
CA MET A 204 -9.18 -11.70 5.44
C MET A 204 -8.11 -10.83 4.77
N PHE A 205 -7.81 -11.07 3.49
CA PHE A 205 -6.94 -10.17 2.72
C PHE A 205 -7.57 -8.79 2.49
N GLN A 206 -8.90 -8.72 2.40
CA GLN A 206 -9.63 -7.49 2.09
C GLN A 206 -9.83 -6.59 3.30
N ILE A 207 -9.63 -7.12 4.51
CA ILE A 207 -9.90 -6.41 5.76
C ILE A 207 -8.66 -6.34 6.65
N ASP A 208 -7.47 -6.61 6.11
CA ASP A 208 -6.24 -6.72 6.90
C ASP A 208 -5.94 -5.44 7.70
N GLY A 209 -6.09 -4.27 7.07
CA GLY A 209 -6.00 -2.97 7.74
C GLY A 209 -7.14 -2.70 8.72
N ASP A 210 -8.38 -3.09 8.38
CA ASP A 210 -9.52 -2.97 9.29
C ASP A 210 -9.34 -3.81 10.56
N LEU A 211 -8.64 -4.95 10.48
CA LEU A 211 -8.36 -5.82 11.61
C LEU A 211 -7.53 -5.11 12.68
N GLU A 212 -6.71 -4.11 12.34
CA GLU A 212 -5.94 -3.36 13.34
C GLU A 212 -6.83 -2.70 14.40
N ASP A 213 -7.95 -2.10 13.98
CA ASP A 213 -8.89 -1.44 14.88
C ASP A 213 -9.94 -2.43 15.43
N LEU A 214 -10.35 -3.43 14.65
CA LEU A 214 -11.27 -4.48 15.11
C LEU A 214 -10.68 -5.35 16.22
N GLU A 215 -9.38 -5.63 16.19
CA GLU A 215 -8.70 -6.37 17.25
C GLU A 215 -8.81 -5.66 18.60
N VAL A 216 -8.67 -4.34 18.60
CA VAL A 216 -8.86 -3.52 19.80
C VAL A 216 -10.33 -3.49 20.19
N ALA A 217 -11.22 -3.21 19.23
CA ALA A 217 -12.66 -3.08 19.48
C ALA A 217 -13.30 -4.36 20.03
N LEU A 218 -12.82 -5.52 19.58
CA LEU A 218 -13.29 -6.83 19.97
C LEU A 218 -12.41 -7.44 21.06
N ASN A 219 -11.65 -6.64 21.80
CA ASN A 219 -10.91 -7.05 23.00
C ASN A 219 -9.98 -8.26 22.76
N LYS A 220 -9.24 -8.29 21.64
CA LYS A 220 -8.14 -9.23 21.47
C LYS A 220 -7.07 -8.95 22.53
N PRO A 221 -6.44 -9.96 23.15
CA PRO A 221 -5.37 -9.75 24.12
C PRO A 221 -4.25 -8.88 23.52
N GLU A 222 -3.77 -7.88 24.27
CA GLU A 222 -2.81 -6.87 23.77
C GLU A 222 -1.56 -7.50 23.14
N LYS A 223 -1.02 -8.56 23.75
CA LYS A 223 0.18 -9.27 23.28
C LYS A 223 -0.02 -10.01 21.95
N GLU A 224 -1.26 -10.21 21.52
CA GLU A 224 -1.62 -10.92 20.29
C GLU A 224 -2.08 -9.97 19.17
N ARG A 225 -2.17 -8.66 19.44
CA ARG A 225 -2.62 -7.66 18.46
C ARG A 225 -1.54 -7.40 17.43
N LYS A 226 -1.95 -7.15 16.19
CA LYS A 226 -1.11 -6.70 15.08
C LYS A 226 -0.59 -5.29 15.35
N LYS A 227 -1.50 -4.38 15.72
CA LYS A 227 -1.17 -2.99 16.02
C LYS A 227 -0.49 -2.87 17.38
N ILE A 228 0.70 -2.28 17.37
CA ILE A 228 1.44 -1.94 18.57
C ILE A 228 1.50 -0.42 18.74
N LEU A 229 1.72 0.04 19.99
CA LEU A 229 1.77 1.47 20.29
C LEU A 229 2.86 2.20 19.46
N GLY A 230 2.42 3.25 18.78
CA GLY A 230 3.25 4.06 17.90
C GLY A 230 3.45 3.47 16.51
N SER A 231 3.08 2.21 16.25
CA SER A 231 3.16 1.69 14.89
C SER A 231 2.12 2.40 14.03
N GLY A 232 2.56 2.92 12.90
CA GLY A 232 1.72 3.44 11.85
C GLY A 232 2.10 2.77 10.53
N SER A 233 1.23 2.92 9.54
CA SER A 233 1.48 2.50 8.17
C SER A 233 1.57 3.72 7.28
N CYS A 234 2.78 3.89 6.74
CA CYS A 234 3.15 4.68 5.57
C CYS A 234 3.66 6.10 5.80
N SER A 235 4.54 6.49 4.88
CA SER A 235 5.00 7.87 4.66
C SER A 235 4.58 8.28 3.25
N ALA A 236 4.09 9.50 3.07
CA ALA A 236 3.72 10.03 1.75
C ALA A 236 4.22 11.47 1.55
N LEU A 237 4.50 11.82 0.31
CA LEU A 237 4.91 13.16 -0.09
C LEU A 237 4.29 13.54 -1.44
N ILE A 238 3.60 14.67 -1.45
CA ILE A 238 3.14 15.36 -2.65
C ILE A 238 4.02 16.58 -2.81
N LYS A 239 4.76 16.68 -3.91
CA LYS A 239 5.76 17.73 -4.13
C LYS A 239 5.45 18.53 -5.38
N LEU A 240 5.22 19.83 -5.21
CA LEU A 240 5.12 20.79 -6.31
C LEU A 240 6.52 21.28 -6.67
N LEU A 241 6.96 21.07 -7.92
CA LEU A 241 8.29 21.50 -8.34
C LEU A 241 8.39 23.02 -8.54
N PRO A 242 9.61 23.60 -8.51
CA PRO A 242 9.82 25.02 -8.77
C PRO A 242 9.12 25.50 -10.04
N ASN A 243 8.47 26.67 -9.98
CA ASN A 243 7.66 27.23 -11.08
C ASN A 243 6.50 26.34 -11.55
N ASN A 244 6.05 25.39 -10.71
CA ASN A 244 4.98 24.45 -10.99
C ASN A 244 5.24 23.62 -12.25
N THR A 245 6.50 23.31 -12.57
CA THR A 245 6.86 22.58 -13.80
C THR A 245 6.38 21.13 -13.80
N ASP A 246 6.16 20.56 -12.61
CA ASP A 246 5.61 19.23 -12.42
C ASP A 246 5.02 19.10 -11.00
N LEU A 247 4.24 18.06 -10.78
CA LEU A 247 3.68 17.67 -9.49
C LEU A 247 3.96 16.19 -9.28
N TYR A 248 4.67 15.86 -8.20
CA TYR A 248 5.01 14.49 -7.83
C TYR A 248 4.13 14.01 -6.70
N VAL A 249 3.75 12.74 -6.74
CA VAL A 249 3.03 12.04 -5.66
C VAL A 249 3.74 10.73 -5.41
N ALA A 250 4.19 10.52 -4.18
CA ALA A 250 4.82 9.27 -3.77
C ALA A 250 4.33 8.78 -2.41
N GLN A 251 4.42 7.48 -2.22
CA GLN A 251 4.11 6.78 -0.98
C GLN A 251 5.15 5.66 -0.78
N ASP A 252 5.58 5.46 0.47
CA ASP A 252 6.42 4.35 0.94
C ASP A 252 5.62 3.57 1.98
N THR A 253 5.23 2.33 1.64
CA THR A 253 4.39 1.52 2.54
C THR A 253 5.18 0.98 3.70
N TRP A 254 4.68 1.13 4.93
CA TRP A 254 5.28 0.47 6.10
C TRP A 254 4.48 -0.76 6.48
N ASN A 255 5.10 -1.94 6.43
CA ASN A 255 4.39 -3.18 6.73
C ASN A 255 5.34 -4.23 7.31
N ASN A 256 4.79 -5.33 7.81
CA ASN A 256 5.53 -6.52 8.20
C ASN A 256 6.23 -7.13 6.97
N TYR A 257 7.49 -7.55 7.12
CA TYR A 257 8.28 -8.09 6.01
C TYR A 257 7.75 -9.41 5.44
N GLY A 258 6.95 -10.18 6.18
CA GLY A 258 6.24 -11.36 5.69
C GLY A 258 5.20 -11.04 4.59
N SER A 259 4.77 -9.79 4.46
CA SER A 259 3.80 -9.35 3.44
C SER A 259 4.43 -9.10 2.05
N MET A 260 5.76 -9.14 1.90
CA MET A 260 6.48 -8.64 0.72
C MET A 260 6.34 -9.46 -0.59
N LEU A 261 5.31 -10.31 -0.72
CA LEU A 261 4.84 -10.75 -2.04
C LEU A 261 3.96 -9.66 -2.63
N ARG A 262 4.44 -9.03 -3.71
CA ARG A 262 3.81 -7.82 -4.24
C ARG A 262 3.28 -8.01 -5.65
N VAL A 263 2.15 -7.37 -5.95
CA VAL A 263 1.53 -7.35 -7.27
C VAL A 263 1.23 -5.91 -7.65
N ILE A 264 1.73 -5.42 -8.78
CA ILE A 264 1.17 -4.21 -9.40
C ILE A 264 0.01 -4.64 -10.28
N LYS A 265 -1.18 -4.12 -9.98
CA LYS A 265 -2.44 -4.50 -10.66
C LYS A 265 -2.92 -3.38 -11.55
N ARG A 266 -3.34 -3.73 -12.76
CA ARG A 266 -4.08 -2.87 -13.68
C ARG A 266 -5.45 -3.49 -13.95
N TYR A 267 -6.52 -2.81 -13.55
CA TYR A 267 -7.88 -3.20 -13.86
C TYR A 267 -8.45 -2.29 -14.95
N LEU A 268 -9.06 -2.88 -15.97
CA LEU A 268 -9.78 -2.19 -17.05
C LEU A 268 -11.23 -2.69 -17.07
N PHE A 269 -12.01 -2.26 -16.09
CA PHE A 269 -13.36 -2.76 -15.85
C PHE A 269 -14.41 -1.90 -16.54
N LYS A 270 -15.27 -2.51 -17.35
CA LYS A 270 -16.40 -1.84 -18.02
C LYS A 270 -17.67 -1.88 -17.15
N TYR A 271 -17.50 -1.62 -15.86
CA TYR A 271 -18.64 -1.51 -14.93
C TYR A 271 -19.35 -0.18 -15.14
N HIS A 272 -20.65 -0.21 -14.91
CA HIS A 272 -21.49 0.97 -14.90
C HIS A 272 -21.67 1.50 -13.48
N GLN A 273 -22.04 2.77 -13.36
CA GLN A 273 -22.34 3.35 -12.04
C GLN A 273 -23.53 2.65 -11.36
N LEU A 274 -24.49 2.20 -12.17
CA LEU A 274 -25.70 1.48 -11.79
C LEU A 274 -26.03 0.41 -12.84
N ASP A 275 -26.66 -0.70 -12.42
CA ASP A 275 -27.29 -1.68 -13.30
C ASP A 275 -28.60 -1.13 -13.90
N ALA A 276 -28.46 -0.21 -14.85
CA ALA A 276 -29.58 0.44 -15.53
C ALA A 276 -29.27 0.69 -17.02
N PRO A 277 -30.29 0.67 -17.90
CA PRO A 277 -30.08 0.99 -19.31
C PRO A 277 -29.45 2.38 -19.51
N ASN A 278 -28.38 2.47 -20.30
CA ASN A 278 -27.62 3.69 -20.59
C ASN A 278 -26.96 4.35 -19.36
N SER A 279 -26.81 3.62 -18.25
CA SER A 279 -25.96 4.04 -17.14
C SER A 279 -24.54 4.30 -17.67
N PRO A 280 -23.86 5.40 -17.30
CA PRO A 280 -22.49 5.63 -17.73
C PRO A 280 -21.53 4.64 -17.03
N LEU A 281 -20.39 4.37 -17.66
CA LEU A 281 -19.28 3.69 -17.01
C LEU A 281 -18.86 4.45 -15.75
N ILE A 282 -18.32 3.72 -14.78
CA ILE A 282 -17.66 4.31 -13.63
C ILE A 282 -16.47 5.18 -14.08
N PRO A 283 -16.25 6.38 -13.50
CA PRO A 283 -15.09 7.21 -13.85
C PRO A 283 -13.74 6.53 -13.62
N GLY A 284 -13.63 5.71 -12.58
CA GLY A 284 -12.46 4.88 -12.27
C GLY A 284 -12.49 3.51 -12.95
N ASN A 285 -12.98 3.44 -14.20
CA ASN A 285 -13.03 2.19 -14.98
C ASN A 285 -11.64 1.63 -15.30
N GLU A 286 -10.60 2.46 -15.23
CA GLU A 286 -9.21 2.04 -15.26
C GLU A 286 -8.54 2.33 -13.91
N MET A 287 -7.83 1.36 -13.34
CA MET A 287 -7.09 1.53 -12.09
C MET A 287 -5.72 0.85 -12.19
N LEU A 288 -4.64 1.56 -11.85
CA LEU A 288 -3.29 1.02 -11.70
C LEU A 288 -2.81 1.26 -10.26
N PHE A 289 -2.50 0.20 -9.54
CA PHE A 289 -2.21 0.29 -8.10
C PHE A 289 -1.24 -0.80 -7.65
N SER A 290 -0.46 -0.49 -6.60
CA SER A 290 0.35 -1.49 -5.90
C SER A 290 -0.54 -2.30 -4.95
N SER A 291 -0.32 -3.59 -4.84
CA SER A 291 -1.21 -4.52 -4.16
C SER A 291 -0.47 -5.79 -3.73
N TYR A 292 -1.25 -6.78 -3.29
CA TYR A 292 -0.83 -8.08 -2.80
C TYR A 292 -1.62 -9.21 -3.50
N PRO A 293 -1.07 -10.43 -3.55
CA PRO A 293 -1.78 -11.59 -4.07
C PRO A 293 -3.12 -11.81 -3.33
N GLY A 294 -4.21 -11.99 -4.08
CA GLY A 294 -5.54 -12.21 -3.51
C GLY A 294 -6.25 -10.98 -2.91
N SER A 295 -5.59 -9.83 -2.78
CA SER A 295 -6.25 -8.58 -2.34
C SER A 295 -6.87 -7.84 -3.53
N LEU A 296 -8.18 -7.58 -3.54
CA LEU A 296 -8.86 -6.88 -4.64
C LEU A 296 -8.71 -5.35 -4.57
N MET A 297 -7.85 -4.87 -3.68
CA MET A 297 -7.54 -3.48 -3.38
C MET A 297 -6.02 -3.33 -3.19
N SER A 298 -5.54 -2.11 -2.98
CA SER A 298 -4.12 -1.83 -2.75
C SER A 298 -3.69 -2.32 -1.37
N GLY A 299 -4.30 -1.81 -0.30
CA GLY A 299 -3.91 -2.07 1.08
C GLY A 299 -2.64 -1.34 1.52
N ASP A 300 -1.95 -0.66 0.59
CA ASP A 300 -0.78 0.17 0.87
C ASP A 300 -1.12 1.51 1.54
N ASP A 301 -1.96 2.40 1.00
CA ASP A 301 -2.65 2.38 -0.31
C ASP A 301 -2.05 3.37 -1.35
N PHE A 302 -1.97 2.94 -2.62
CA PHE A 302 -1.60 3.81 -3.75
C PHE A 302 -2.35 3.46 -5.03
N TYR A 303 -3.15 4.38 -5.57
CA TYR A 303 -3.91 4.20 -6.81
C TYR A 303 -3.68 5.33 -7.81
N LEU A 304 -3.57 4.95 -9.07
CA LEU A 304 -3.76 5.80 -10.23
C LEU A 304 -5.09 5.42 -10.89
N LEU A 305 -6.00 6.38 -11.04
CA LEU A 305 -7.35 6.17 -11.55
C LEU A 305 -7.51 6.77 -12.95
N GLY A 306 -8.31 6.13 -13.80
CA GLY A 306 -8.63 6.58 -15.17
C GLY A 306 -9.32 7.95 -15.23
N SER A 307 -9.87 8.41 -14.10
CA SER A 307 -10.35 9.78 -13.90
C SER A 307 -9.23 10.83 -13.73
N ASN A 308 -7.96 10.46 -13.93
CA ASN A 308 -6.74 11.25 -13.66
C ASN A 308 -6.60 11.68 -12.18
N ILE A 309 -7.14 10.87 -11.29
CA ILE A 309 -7.00 11.04 -9.85
C ILE A 309 -5.93 10.08 -9.34
N THR A 310 -5.08 10.56 -8.43
CA THR A 310 -4.22 9.72 -7.61
C THR A 310 -4.73 9.75 -6.18
N SER A 311 -5.10 8.60 -5.61
CA SER A 311 -5.52 8.44 -4.21
C SER A 311 -4.50 7.61 -3.45
N ILE A 312 -4.01 8.15 -2.33
CA ILE A 312 -3.03 7.52 -1.45
C ILE A 312 -3.42 7.78 0.00
N GLU A 313 -2.93 7.00 0.96
CA GLU A 313 -3.10 7.33 2.38
C GLU A 313 -1.85 7.06 3.24
N THR A 314 -1.92 7.51 4.50
CA THR A 314 -1.17 6.91 5.60
C THR A 314 -2.08 6.73 6.82
N THR A 315 -1.89 5.63 7.56
CA THR A 315 -2.76 5.25 8.69
C THR A 315 -2.50 6.11 9.92
N ILE A 316 -3.51 6.84 10.40
CA ILE A 316 -3.45 7.70 11.60
C ILE A 316 -3.91 6.97 12.87
N GLY A 317 -4.72 5.92 12.72
CA GLY A 317 -5.22 5.11 13.82
C GLY A 317 -6.17 5.83 14.79
N ASN A 318 -6.46 5.18 15.90
CA ASN A 318 -7.21 5.75 17.01
C ASN A 318 -6.64 5.23 18.34
N SER A 319 -6.28 6.15 19.23
CA SER A 319 -5.78 5.85 20.57
C SER A 319 -6.80 6.18 21.67
N ASN A 320 -7.97 6.70 21.30
CA ASN A 320 -9.04 7.02 22.23
C ASN A 320 -10.00 5.82 22.38
N PRO A 321 -10.00 5.13 23.54
CA PRO A 321 -10.87 3.98 23.75
C PRO A 321 -12.36 4.35 23.77
N ASP A 322 -12.72 5.61 24.05
CA ASP A 322 -14.12 6.04 24.11
C ASP A 322 -14.80 6.05 22.73
N LEU A 323 -14.00 6.05 21.66
CA LEU A 323 -14.48 6.02 20.27
C LEU A 323 -14.73 4.59 19.76
N ILE A 324 -14.20 3.57 20.44
CA ILE A 324 -14.38 2.15 20.05
C ILE A 324 -15.86 1.77 19.95
N LYS A 325 -16.72 2.36 20.79
CA LYS A 325 -18.17 2.12 20.77
C LYS A 325 -18.86 2.46 19.43
N TYR A 326 -18.20 3.21 18.56
CA TYR A 326 -18.74 3.55 17.23
C TYR A 326 -18.33 2.55 16.14
N ILE A 327 -17.42 1.61 16.45
CA ILE A 327 -17.10 0.49 15.57
C ILE A 327 -18.20 -0.55 15.73
N GLN A 328 -19.20 -0.47 14.85
CA GLN A 328 -20.42 -1.28 14.89
C GLN A 328 -20.56 -2.10 13.61
N PRO A 329 -21.05 -3.35 13.68
CA PRO A 329 -21.23 -4.17 12.47
C PRO A 329 -22.44 -3.74 11.62
N MET A 330 -23.40 -3.01 12.21
CA MET A 330 -24.56 -2.48 11.50
C MET A 330 -24.35 -1.02 11.12
N GLY A 331 -24.78 -0.62 9.92
CA GLY A 331 -24.70 0.77 9.47
C GLY A 331 -23.33 1.19 8.95
N THR A 332 -22.39 0.25 8.83
CA THR A 332 -21.00 0.51 8.44
C THR A 332 -20.56 -0.38 7.28
N VAL A 333 -19.62 0.11 6.48
CA VAL A 333 -18.91 -0.67 5.46
C VAL A 333 -17.42 -0.58 5.77
N LEU A 334 -16.73 -1.71 5.78
CA LEU A 334 -15.28 -1.74 6.08
C LEU A 334 -14.49 -0.93 5.06
N GLU A 335 -13.36 -0.37 5.51
CA GLU A 335 -12.67 0.72 4.84
C GLU A 335 -12.19 0.37 3.45
N GLY A 336 -11.59 -0.82 3.29
CA GLY A 336 -11.05 -1.25 1.99
C GLY A 336 -12.12 -1.36 0.89
N ILE A 337 -13.38 -1.65 1.26
CA ILE A 337 -14.50 -1.63 0.32
C ILE A 337 -14.92 -0.19 0.01
N ARG A 338 -14.94 0.70 1.02
CA ARG A 338 -15.28 2.12 0.84
C ARG A 338 -14.28 2.84 -0.06
N SER A 339 -12.98 2.58 0.10
CA SER A 339 -11.92 3.13 -0.75
C SER A 339 -12.09 2.67 -2.20
N GLN A 340 -12.38 1.38 -2.44
CA GLN A 340 -12.67 0.87 -3.79
C GLN A 340 -13.93 1.48 -4.41
N VAL A 341 -15.01 1.65 -3.64
CA VAL A 341 -16.23 2.32 -4.14
C VAL A 341 -15.95 3.79 -4.48
N ALA A 342 -15.18 4.49 -3.65
CA ALA A 342 -14.77 5.88 -3.91
C ALA A 342 -13.88 5.99 -5.15
N ASN A 343 -12.88 5.12 -5.29
CA ASN A 343 -12.00 5.05 -6.46
C ASN A 343 -12.78 4.82 -7.77
N ARG A 344 -13.81 3.97 -7.74
CA ARG A 344 -14.67 3.71 -8.90
C ARG A 344 -15.53 4.93 -9.25
N LEU A 345 -16.19 5.56 -8.27
CA LEU A 345 -17.24 6.55 -8.52
C LEU A 345 -16.77 8.01 -8.60
N ALA A 346 -15.59 8.34 -8.06
CA ALA A 346 -15.15 9.73 -7.95
C ALA A 346 -14.78 10.37 -9.30
N THR A 347 -15.23 11.62 -9.49
CA THR A 347 -14.86 12.45 -10.65
C THR A 347 -13.93 13.60 -10.28
N ASP A 348 -13.77 13.88 -8.99
CA ASP A 348 -12.89 14.87 -8.41
C ASP A 348 -12.58 14.51 -6.93
N GLY A 349 -11.68 15.25 -6.28
CA GLY A 349 -11.29 14.95 -4.90
C GLY A 349 -12.41 15.09 -3.85
N LEU A 350 -13.32 16.07 -4.02
CA LEU A 350 -14.41 16.28 -3.05
C LEU A 350 -15.49 15.21 -3.16
N SER A 351 -15.81 14.77 -4.38
CA SER A 351 -16.70 13.65 -4.63
C SER A 351 -16.13 12.34 -4.10
N TRP A 352 -14.81 12.13 -4.22
CA TRP A 352 -14.12 11.00 -3.58
C TRP A 352 -14.34 11.01 -2.06
N GLY A 353 -14.05 12.13 -1.40
CA GLY A 353 -14.23 12.27 0.05
C GLY A 353 -15.69 12.07 0.49
N LYS A 354 -16.65 12.60 -0.29
CA LYS A 354 -18.09 12.43 -0.03
C LYS A 354 -18.54 10.97 -0.14
N VAL A 355 -18.03 10.22 -1.13
CA VAL A 355 -18.37 8.81 -1.31
C VAL A 355 -17.75 7.96 -0.19
N PHE A 356 -16.45 8.17 0.10
CA PHE A 356 -15.72 7.43 1.13
C PHE A 356 -16.30 7.64 2.53
N ALA A 357 -16.78 8.84 2.85
CA ALA A 357 -17.36 9.18 4.15
C ALA A 357 -18.68 8.45 4.47
N LYS A 358 -19.37 7.88 3.46
CA LYS A 358 -20.59 7.11 3.69
C LYS A 358 -20.26 5.85 4.50
N TYR A 359 -21.11 5.53 5.48
CA TYR A 359 -21.02 4.29 6.27
C TYR A 359 -19.65 4.08 6.94
N ASN A 360 -19.01 5.16 7.42
CA ASN A 360 -17.74 5.11 8.13
C ASN A 360 -17.75 4.01 9.21
N SER A 361 -16.82 3.06 9.10
CA SER A 361 -16.66 1.94 10.02
C SER A 361 -15.85 2.27 11.27
N GLY A 362 -15.05 3.33 11.25
CA GLY A 362 -14.06 3.61 12.29
C GLY A 362 -12.91 2.59 12.34
N THR A 363 -12.69 1.88 11.25
CA THR A 363 -11.64 0.87 11.10
C THR A 363 -10.76 1.25 9.91
N TYR A 364 -9.50 0.84 9.97
CA TYR A 364 -8.42 1.32 9.10
C TYR A 364 -8.41 2.86 9.00
N ASN A 365 -8.20 3.49 10.15
CA ASN A 365 -8.32 4.94 10.30
C ASN A 365 -7.13 5.67 9.65
N ASN A 366 -7.38 6.35 8.53
CA ASN A 366 -6.36 6.86 7.61
C ASN A 366 -6.47 8.37 7.33
N GLU A 367 -5.35 9.00 6.96
CA GLU A 367 -5.30 10.28 6.25
C GLU A 367 -5.15 10.01 4.75
N TRP A 368 -6.24 10.17 4.01
CA TRP A 368 -6.29 10.05 2.55
C TRP A 368 -5.94 11.38 1.87
N MET A 369 -5.07 11.32 0.87
CA MET A 369 -4.73 12.42 -0.01
C MET A 369 -5.20 12.11 -1.44
N ILE A 370 -6.04 12.98 -1.98
CA ILE A 370 -6.66 12.82 -3.30
C ILE A 370 -6.17 13.95 -4.19
N VAL A 371 -5.32 13.59 -5.15
CA VAL A 371 -4.70 14.52 -6.10
C VAL A 371 -5.42 14.43 -7.44
N ASP A 372 -6.11 15.50 -7.84
CA ASP A 372 -6.82 15.59 -9.12
C ASP A 372 -5.93 16.26 -10.17
N TYR A 373 -5.29 15.46 -11.02
CA TYR A 373 -4.40 16.00 -12.06
C TYR A 373 -5.14 16.73 -13.18
N ASN A 374 -6.47 16.65 -13.27
CA ASN A 374 -7.25 17.51 -14.16
C ASN A 374 -7.20 18.98 -13.70
N LYS A 375 -6.83 19.24 -12.44
CA LYS A 375 -6.66 20.58 -11.86
C LYS A 375 -5.22 21.09 -11.92
N PHE A 376 -4.27 20.29 -12.41
CA PHE A 376 -2.88 20.68 -12.55
C PHE A 376 -2.52 20.94 -14.01
N THR A 377 -1.82 22.05 -14.27
CA THR A 377 -1.25 22.35 -15.59
C THR A 377 0.20 22.78 -15.41
N PRO A 378 1.17 22.02 -15.94
CA PRO A 378 2.59 22.36 -15.83
C PRO A 378 2.90 23.81 -16.23
N GLY A 379 3.62 24.53 -15.38
CA GLY A 379 4.03 25.92 -15.57
C GLY A 379 2.98 26.97 -15.20
N GLN A 380 1.73 26.58 -14.95
CA GLN A 380 0.70 27.53 -14.50
C GLN A 380 0.97 27.96 -13.06
N GLN A 381 1.14 29.27 -12.84
CA GLN A 381 1.55 29.81 -11.54
C GLN A 381 0.47 29.65 -10.44
N LYS A 382 -0.80 29.83 -10.79
CA LYS A 382 -1.91 29.65 -9.86
C LYS A 382 -2.42 28.21 -9.95
N LEU A 383 -2.39 27.47 -8.85
CA LEU A 383 -3.03 26.15 -8.75
C LEU A 383 -4.55 26.30 -8.76
N ASN A 384 -5.24 25.36 -9.40
CA ASN A 384 -6.70 25.36 -9.42
C ASN A 384 -7.26 24.67 -8.16
N PRO A 385 -8.27 25.26 -7.49
CA PRO A 385 -8.94 24.61 -6.36
C PRO A 385 -9.41 23.20 -6.69
N GLY A 386 -9.35 22.32 -5.70
CA GLY A 386 -9.64 20.90 -5.79
C GLY A 386 -8.46 20.05 -6.27
N LEU A 387 -7.28 20.63 -6.48
CA LEU A 387 -6.08 19.88 -6.86
C LEU A 387 -5.65 18.89 -5.77
N LEU A 388 -5.70 19.30 -4.51
CA LEU A 388 -5.43 18.43 -3.37
C LEU A 388 -6.60 18.49 -2.40
N VAL A 389 -7.30 17.37 -2.23
CA VAL A 389 -8.25 17.16 -1.14
C VAL A 389 -7.64 16.19 -0.14
N VAL A 390 -7.69 16.53 1.14
CA VAL A 390 -7.23 15.64 2.23
C VAL A 390 -8.40 15.27 3.10
N LEU A 391 -8.55 13.99 3.40
CA LEU A 391 -9.58 13.40 4.23
C LEU A 391 -8.94 12.64 5.39
N GLU A 392 -9.47 12.79 6.59
CA GLU A 392 -9.09 12.00 7.75
C GLU A 392 -10.31 11.31 8.35
N GLN A 393 -10.13 10.05 8.76
CA GLN A 393 -11.15 9.25 9.41
C GLN A 393 -10.66 8.74 10.76
N ILE A 394 -11.54 8.82 11.75
CA ILE A 394 -11.51 8.04 13.00
C ILE A 394 -12.91 7.47 13.26
N PRO A 395 -13.15 6.63 14.29
CA PRO A 395 -14.51 6.17 14.56
C PRO A 395 -15.47 7.35 14.78
N ASN A 396 -16.62 7.30 14.10
CA ASN A 396 -17.69 8.32 14.09
C ASN A 396 -17.37 9.66 13.39
N ILE A 397 -16.11 9.99 13.09
CA ILE A 397 -15.74 11.31 12.56
C ILE A 397 -14.96 11.16 11.25
N VAL A 398 -15.40 11.87 10.23
CA VAL A 398 -14.67 12.04 8.97
C VAL A 398 -14.61 13.54 8.66
N VAL A 399 -13.41 14.06 8.46
CA VAL A 399 -13.19 15.46 8.06
C VAL A 399 -12.45 15.47 6.74
N TYR A 400 -12.91 16.25 5.77
CA TYR A 400 -12.20 16.43 4.51
C TYR A 400 -12.39 17.84 3.95
N SER A 401 -11.33 18.38 3.34
CA SER A 401 -11.33 19.72 2.76
C SER A 401 -10.29 19.84 1.65
N ASP A 402 -10.45 20.87 0.82
CA ASP A 402 -9.49 21.25 -0.21
C ASP A 402 -8.29 21.96 0.42
N LEU A 403 -7.11 21.35 0.31
CA LEU A 403 -5.84 21.86 0.81
C LEU A 403 -4.89 22.33 -0.31
N THR A 404 -5.44 22.66 -1.48
CA THR A 404 -4.67 23.23 -2.60
C THR A 404 -3.88 24.47 -2.20
N ASP A 405 -4.47 25.36 -1.39
CA ASP A 405 -3.79 26.58 -0.92
C ASP A 405 -2.61 26.26 0.00
N VAL A 406 -2.73 25.20 0.82
CA VAL A 406 -1.62 24.74 1.68
C VAL A 406 -0.48 24.20 0.81
N LEU A 407 -0.80 23.36 -0.19
CA LEU A 407 0.17 22.86 -1.15
C LEU A 407 0.86 24.00 -1.91
N ALA A 408 0.12 25.03 -2.33
CA ALA A 408 0.68 26.18 -3.02
C ALA A 408 1.66 26.98 -2.13
N GLN A 409 1.30 27.19 -0.86
CA GLN A 409 2.11 27.96 0.09
C GLN A 409 3.37 27.21 0.52
N GLN A 410 3.26 25.91 0.79
CA GLN A 410 4.36 25.11 1.29
C GLN A 410 5.22 24.51 0.16
N THR A 411 4.66 24.39 -1.05
CA THR A 411 5.20 23.63 -2.19
C THR A 411 5.30 22.12 -1.98
N TYR A 412 4.73 21.61 -0.88
CA TYR A 412 4.60 20.19 -0.61
C TYR A 412 3.43 19.91 0.35
N TRP A 413 3.01 18.65 0.40
CA TRP A 413 2.21 18.06 1.46
C TRP A 413 2.89 16.76 1.89
N ALA A 414 3.06 16.54 3.19
CA ALA A 414 3.64 15.31 3.72
C ALA A 414 2.69 14.66 4.72
N SER A 415 2.61 13.32 4.69
CA SER A 415 1.80 12.51 5.59
C SER A 415 2.65 11.39 6.21
N TYR A 416 2.44 11.11 7.48
CA TYR A 416 3.36 10.31 8.31
C TYR A 416 2.70 9.80 9.61
N ASN A 417 1.46 9.31 9.53
CA ASN A 417 0.73 8.70 10.64
C ASN A 417 0.36 9.62 11.81
N SER A 418 0.27 10.93 11.57
CA SER A 418 -0.21 11.89 12.56
C SER A 418 -1.31 12.75 11.94
N PRO A 419 -2.50 12.85 12.56
CA PRO A 419 -3.59 13.64 11.99
C PRO A 419 -3.24 15.13 11.89
N TYR A 420 -3.46 15.71 10.72
CA TYR A 420 -3.39 17.13 10.43
C TYR A 420 -4.54 17.93 11.04
N TYR A 421 -5.79 17.46 10.92
CA TYR A 421 -6.93 18.23 11.40
C TYR A 421 -6.93 18.22 12.93
N GLY A 422 -6.84 19.40 13.56
CA GLY A 422 -6.81 19.52 15.02
C GLY A 422 -8.00 18.86 15.72
N GLU A 423 -9.17 18.80 15.07
CA GLU A 423 -10.33 18.05 15.57
C GLU A 423 -10.05 16.55 15.65
N ILE A 424 -9.52 15.94 14.59
CA ILE A 424 -9.17 14.52 14.54
C ILE A 424 -8.01 14.19 15.48
N PHE A 425 -6.99 15.05 15.50
CA PHE A 425 -5.84 14.92 16.41
C PHE A 425 -6.30 14.85 17.88
N ASN A 426 -7.18 15.76 18.28
CA ASN A 426 -7.69 15.81 19.65
C ASN A 426 -8.64 14.64 19.96
N ALA A 427 -9.58 14.35 19.06
CA ALA A 427 -10.60 13.31 19.28
C ALA A 427 -10.00 11.89 19.29
N SER A 428 -8.94 11.63 18.51
CA SER A 428 -8.26 10.33 18.43
C SER A 428 -7.39 10.00 19.65
N GLY A 429 -7.24 10.93 20.61
CA GLY A 429 -6.44 10.74 21.81
C GLY A 429 -4.95 11.02 21.63
N ALA A 430 -4.53 11.63 20.51
CA ALA A 430 -3.12 11.92 20.24
C ALA A 430 -2.50 12.87 21.29
N GLN A 431 -3.27 13.83 21.82
CA GLN A 431 -2.76 14.74 22.88
C GLN A 431 -2.30 13.99 24.13
N ALA A 432 -2.99 12.93 24.55
CA ALA A 432 -2.57 12.13 25.69
C ALA A 432 -1.25 11.39 25.44
N LEU A 433 -0.97 11.04 24.18
CA LEU A 433 0.33 10.47 23.78
C LEU A 433 1.42 11.54 23.74
N VAL A 434 1.12 12.76 23.31
CA VAL A 434 2.05 13.90 23.39
C VAL A 434 2.43 14.18 24.83
N ASP A 435 1.46 14.25 25.74
CA ASP A 435 1.73 14.52 27.16
C ASP A 435 2.62 13.44 27.80
N LYS A 436 2.52 12.19 27.31
CA LYS A 436 3.24 11.03 27.84
C LYS A 436 4.61 10.79 27.19
N TYR A 437 4.72 10.96 25.88
CA TYR A 437 5.87 10.55 25.08
C TYR A 437 6.53 11.70 24.30
N GLY A 438 5.92 12.88 24.30
CA GLY A 438 6.46 14.09 23.69
C GLY A 438 6.30 14.16 22.17
N ASP A 439 7.24 14.87 21.54
CA ASP A 439 7.16 15.34 20.15
C ASP A 439 7.00 14.22 19.11
N TRP A 440 7.32 12.96 19.45
CA TRP A 440 7.11 11.81 18.57
C TRP A 440 5.65 11.63 18.15
N PHE A 441 4.70 12.10 18.96
CA PHE A 441 3.25 12.01 18.70
C PHE A 441 2.60 13.35 18.31
N THR A 442 3.38 14.44 18.20
CA THR A 442 2.85 15.73 17.68
C THR A 442 2.69 15.67 16.17
N TYR A 443 1.91 16.56 15.56
CA TYR A 443 1.84 16.62 14.10
C TYR A 443 3.13 17.17 13.46
N ASP A 444 3.69 18.26 13.98
CA ASP A 444 4.74 19.01 13.29
C ASP A 444 6.17 18.66 13.73
N LYS A 445 6.35 17.90 14.82
CA LYS A 445 7.68 17.59 15.38
C LYS A 445 8.01 16.10 15.48
N THR A 446 7.23 15.24 14.83
CA THR A 446 7.69 13.85 14.63
C THR A 446 9.02 13.85 13.87
N PRO A 447 9.87 12.82 14.03
CA PRO A 447 11.06 12.65 13.22
C PRO A 447 10.80 12.80 11.71
N ARG A 448 9.74 12.17 11.19
CA ARG A 448 9.38 12.23 9.77
C ARG A 448 8.92 13.63 9.34
N ALA A 449 8.11 14.30 10.14
CA ALA A 449 7.68 15.68 9.87
C ALA A 449 8.89 16.61 9.74
N GLN A 450 9.88 16.47 10.64
CA GLN A 450 11.10 17.27 10.65
C GLN A 450 12.02 16.93 9.47
N ILE A 451 12.17 15.64 9.11
CA ILE A 451 12.96 15.22 7.94
C ILE A 451 12.32 15.78 6.66
N PHE A 452 11.02 15.62 6.47
CA PHE A 452 10.32 16.19 5.31
C PHE A 452 10.49 17.72 5.25
N LYS A 453 10.24 18.43 6.36
CA LYS A 453 10.40 19.88 6.44
C LYS A 453 11.82 20.34 6.09
N ARG A 454 12.85 19.59 6.49
CA ARG A 454 14.25 19.89 6.18
C ARG A 454 14.58 19.60 4.71
N ASP A 455 14.10 18.49 4.17
CA ASP A 455 14.65 17.89 2.95
C ASP A 455 13.74 17.95 1.72
N HIS A 456 12.45 18.30 1.85
CA HIS A 456 11.53 18.34 0.70
C HIS A 456 12.02 19.28 -0.42
N THR A 457 12.76 20.34 -0.09
CA THR A 457 13.33 21.29 -1.06
C THR A 457 14.46 20.69 -1.90
N LYS A 458 15.08 19.59 -1.46
CA LYS A 458 16.09 18.84 -2.21
C LYS A 458 15.47 18.03 -3.36
N VAL A 459 14.15 17.83 -3.34
CA VAL A 459 13.42 17.17 -4.42
C VAL A 459 13.23 18.12 -5.59
N VAL A 460 13.98 17.87 -6.65
CA VAL A 460 13.97 18.66 -7.90
C VAL A 460 13.70 17.81 -9.14
N ASP A 461 13.70 16.48 -8.98
CA ASP A 461 13.44 15.49 -10.02
C ASP A 461 12.97 14.15 -9.41
N MET A 462 12.56 13.21 -10.25
CA MET A 462 12.08 11.90 -9.81
C MET A 462 13.12 11.11 -9.00
N LYS A 463 14.42 11.29 -9.30
CA LYS A 463 15.51 10.58 -8.61
C LYS A 463 15.69 11.09 -7.19
N SER A 464 15.66 12.41 -7.00
CA SER A 464 15.72 13.04 -5.68
C SER A 464 14.46 12.79 -4.87
N MET A 465 13.29 12.67 -5.52
CA MET A 465 12.05 12.21 -4.88
C MET A 465 12.18 10.77 -4.36
N GLN A 466 12.62 9.83 -5.21
CA GLN A 466 12.92 8.46 -4.81
C GLN A 466 13.93 8.42 -3.66
N ALA A 467 15.01 9.18 -3.74
CA ALA A 467 16.04 9.21 -2.70
C ALA A 467 15.48 9.65 -1.33
N LEU A 468 14.59 10.66 -1.30
CA LEU A 468 13.95 11.10 -0.06
C LEU A 468 12.95 10.07 0.46
N MET A 469 12.10 9.51 -0.41
CA MET A 469 11.12 8.50 0.00
C MET A 469 11.76 7.21 0.50
N ARG A 470 13.00 6.92 0.08
CA ARG A 470 13.80 5.77 0.53
C ARG A 470 14.82 6.12 1.61
N TYR A 471 14.75 7.33 2.16
CA TYR A 471 15.77 7.82 3.09
C TYR A 471 15.68 7.15 4.46
N ASN A 472 16.81 6.57 4.90
CA ASN A 472 17.01 6.10 6.26
C ASN A 472 18.50 6.07 6.60
N ASP A 473 19.01 7.16 7.16
CA ASP A 473 20.38 7.23 7.70
C ASP A 473 20.37 7.33 9.23
N TYR A 474 19.57 6.48 9.88
CA TYR A 474 19.22 6.63 11.30
C TYR A 474 20.41 6.66 12.27
N GLN A 475 21.56 6.13 11.87
CA GLN A 475 22.76 6.09 12.70
C GLN A 475 23.49 7.44 12.76
N HIS A 476 23.24 8.33 11.79
CA HIS A 476 23.94 9.60 11.63
C HIS A 476 23.00 10.81 11.61
N ASP A 477 21.70 10.62 11.32
CA ASP A 477 20.73 11.70 11.33
C ASP A 477 20.30 12.06 12.75
N GLU A 478 20.55 13.31 13.15
CA GLU A 478 20.14 13.87 14.43
C GLU A 478 18.63 13.78 14.67
N LEU A 479 17.82 13.82 13.61
CA LEU A 479 16.35 13.68 13.70
C LEU A 479 15.92 12.24 13.98
N SER A 480 16.80 11.26 13.82
CA SER A 480 16.53 9.85 14.12
C SER A 480 16.77 9.47 15.58
N LYS A 481 17.27 10.40 16.40
CA LYS A 481 17.51 10.17 17.83
C LYS A 481 16.22 9.87 18.59
N CYS A 482 16.32 9.02 19.60
CA CYS A 482 15.27 8.83 20.60
C CYS A 482 15.83 8.75 22.01
N ASN A 483 14.96 8.92 23.01
CA ASN A 483 15.28 8.60 24.40
C ASN A 483 15.26 7.08 24.61
N CYS A 484 16.23 6.41 23.99
CA CYS A 484 16.35 4.98 23.84
C CYS A 484 17.82 4.58 23.99
N THR A 485 18.11 3.28 24.08
CA THR A 485 19.50 2.77 24.10
C THR A 485 19.63 1.63 23.10
N PRO A 486 20.48 1.75 22.06
CA PRO A 486 21.29 2.93 21.68
C PRO A 486 20.42 4.17 21.35
N PRO A 487 20.98 5.40 21.31
CA PRO A 487 20.19 6.64 21.27
C PRO A 487 19.56 6.97 19.90
N TYR A 488 19.40 5.97 19.04
CA TYR A 488 18.81 6.11 17.70
C TYR A 488 17.86 4.93 17.46
N SER A 489 16.82 5.17 16.66
CA SER A 489 15.96 4.12 16.15
C SER A 489 15.82 4.23 14.64
N ALA A 490 15.95 3.09 13.96
CA ALA A 490 15.73 2.93 12.54
C ALA A 490 14.26 3.09 12.12
N GLU A 491 13.35 3.22 13.10
CA GLU A 491 11.96 3.65 12.91
C GLU A 491 11.87 5.14 12.55
N ASN A 492 12.80 5.96 13.05
CA ASN A 492 12.75 7.41 12.91
C ASN A 492 13.36 7.87 11.57
N ALA A 493 12.78 7.43 10.47
CA ALA A 493 13.22 7.70 9.10
C ALA A 493 12.00 7.82 8.17
N ILE A 494 12.18 8.21 6.90
CA ILE A 494 11.07 8.23 5.93
C ILE A 494 10.68 6.80 5.55
N SER A 495 11.67 5.92 5.34
CA SER A 495 11.49 4.50 5.06
C SER A 495 12.10 3.68 6.20
N ALA A 496 11.28 3.26 7.17
CA ALA A 496 11.77 2.62 8.40
C ALA A 496 12.52 1.30 8.13
N ARG A 497 13.42 0.95 9.03
CA ARG A 497 14.20 -0.31 9.03
C ARG A 497 14.26 -0.90 10.43
N SER A 498 13.10 -1.19 11.02
CA SER A 498 12.99 -1.62 12.42
C SER A 498 13.76 -2.93 12.69
N ASP A 499 14.11 -3.70 11.64
CA ASP A 499 14.98 -4.88 11.71
C ASP A 499 16.46 -4.57 12.05
N LEU A 500 16.88 -3.32 11.91
CA LEU A 500 18.24 -2.88 12.23
C LEU A 500 18.37 -2.34 13.67
N ASN A 501 17.26 -2.24 14.40
CA ASN A 501 17.27 -1.87 15.80
C ASN A 501 17.79 -3.05 16.64
N PRO A 502 18.72 -2.84 17.61
CA PRO A 502 19.18 -3.94 18.44
C PRO A 502 18.04 -4.58 19.25
N LYS A 503 17.92 -5.91 19.18
CA LYS A 503 16.96 -6.69 19.98
C LYS A 503 17.12 -6.49 21.49
N SER A 504 18.35 -6.26 21.94
CA SER A 504 18.68 -5.97 23.34
C SER A 504 18.52 -4.49 23.71
N GLY A 505 18.06 -3.65 22.79
CA GLY A 505 17.87 -2.22 23.02
C GLY A 505 16.72 -1.93 23.99
N THR A 506 16.76 -0.74 24.59
CA THR A 506 15.68 -0.23 25.46
C THR A 506 14.97 0.91 24.74
N TYR A 507 13.65 0.76 24.57
CA TYR A 507 12.82 1.70 23.82
C TYR A 507 11.63 2.16 24.67
N PRO A 508 11.23 3.44 24.57
CA PRO A 508 10.15 4.00 25.42
C PRO A 508 8.76 3.46 25.05
N PHE A 509 8.59 2.97 23.82
CA PHE A 509 7.39 2.28 23.32
C PHE A 509 7.77 1.38 22.14
N SER A 510 6.88 0.47 21.77
CA SER A 510 7.21 -0.71 20.97
C SER A 510 7.51 -0.43 19.50
N ALA A 511 6.96 0.63 18.90
CA ALA A 511 7.27 1.02 17.51
C ALA A 511 8.76 1.26 17.25
N LEU A 512 9.47 1.85 18.21
CA LEU A 512 10.89 2.18 18.09
C LEU A 512 11.82 0.96 18.18
N GLY A 513 11.27 -0.23 18.51
CA GLY A 513 12.04 -1.43 18.80
C GLY A 513 12.45 -2.28 17.59
N HIS A 514 13.04 -3.45 17.88
CA HIS A 514 13.42 -4.46 16.89
C HIS A 514 12.19 -5.21 16.38
N ARG A 515 11.90 -5.11 15.08
CA ARG A 515 10.70 -5.69 14.46
C ARG A 515 10.99 -6.12 13.02
N SER A 516 10.32 -7.19 12.57
CA SER A 516 10.26 -7.55 11.14
C SER A 516 9.25 -6.64 10.42
N HIS A 517 9.57 -5.34 10.39
CA HIS A 517 8.69 -4.27 9.97
C HIS A 517 9.51 -3.07 9.49
N GLY A 518 8.96 -2.28 8.56
CA GLY A 518 9.61 -1.08 8.05
C GLY A 518 9.01 -0.66 6.71
N GLY A 519 9.64 0.27 6.01
CA GLY A 519 9.31 0.58 4.62
C GLY A 519 9.51 -0.66 3.76
N THR A 520 8.53 -1.05 2.94
CA THR A 520 8.53 -2.28 2.14
C THR A 520 8.44 -2.03 0.63
N ASP A 521 8.29 -0.78 0.23
CA ASP A 521 8.33 -0.34 -1.16
C ASP A 521 8.45 1.18 -1.28
N MET A 522 8.47 1.70 -2.51
CA MET A 522 8.05 3.06 -2.81
C MET A 522 7.34 3.08 -4.16
N LYS A 523 6.27 3.86 -4.27
CA LYS A 523 5.58 4.17 -5.54
C LYS A 523 5.61 5.67 -5.78
N LEU A 524 5.79 6.07 -7.05
CA LEU A 524 5.92 7.47 -7.45
C LEU A 524 5.33 7.71 -8.84
N VAL A 525 4.57 8.79 -8.97
CA VAL A 525 4.08 9.33 -10.24
C VAL A 525 4.37 10.82 -10.37
N ASN A 526 4.40 11.29 -11.61
CA ASN A 526 4.35 12.71 -11.96
C ASN A 526 3.21 13.00 -12.94
N TYR A 527 3.04 14.26 -13.34
CA TYR A 527 1.98 14.66 -14.28
C TYR A 527 1.96 13.82 -15.56
N ARG A 528 3.13 13.61 -16.18
CA ARG A 528 3.24 12.82 -17.42
C ARG A 528 2.84 11.37 -17.19
N MET A 529 3.30 10.77 -16.10
CA MET A 529 3.06 9.36 -15.79
C MET A 529 1.59 9.06 -15.52
N VAL A 530 0.88 10.00 -14.88
CA VAL A 530 -0.58 9.92 -14.70
C VAL A 530 -1.30 9.78 -16.05
N HIS A 531 -1.00 10.68 -17.00
CA HIS A 531 -1.61 10.67 -18.33
C HIS A 531 -1.15 9.51 -19.23
N GLN A 532 -0.06 8.84 -18.87
CA GLN A 532 0.47 7.67 -19.57
C GLN A 532 0.13 6.36 -18.84
N PHE A 533 -0.60 6.43 -17.73
CA PHE A 533 -0.95 5.30 -16.88
C PHE A 533 0.26 4.45 -16.46
N MET A 534 1.32 5.13 -16.01
CA MET A 534 2.58 4.51 -15.54
C MET A 534 2.84 4.84 -14.08
N ILE A 535 3.48 3.93 -13.36
CA ILE A 535 4.02 4.17 -12.02
C ILE A 535 5.50 3.81 -11.98
N MET A 536 6.29 4.53 -11.19
CA MET A 536 7.61 4.11 -10.78
C MET A 536 7.45 3.37 -9.47
N ALA A 537 8.05 2.18 -9.34
CA ALA A 537 7.93 1.36 -8.16
C ALA A 537 9.27 0.71 -7.80
N GLN A 538 9.58 0.65 -6.51
CA GLN A 538 10.72 -0.08 -5.95
C GLN A 538 10.21 -1.00 -4.84
N SER A 539 10.57 -2.29 -4.87
CA SER A 539 10.12 -3.27 -3.86
C SER A 539 11.20 -3.53 -2.81
N GLY A 540 10.76 -3.87 -1.60
CA GLY A 540 11.58 -4.30 -0.48
C GLY A 540 11.97 -3.16 0.47
N PRO A 541 12.71 -3.46 1.55
CA PRO A 541 13.23 -2.45 2.47
C PRO A 541 14.29 -1.56 1.84
N THR A 542 14.41 -0.32 2.34
CA THR A 542 15.41 0.59 1.78
C THR A 542 16.83 0.06 1.98
N HIS A 543 17.62 0.14 0.92
CA HIS A 543 19.05 -0.14 0.87
C HIS A 543 19.86 1.09 0.37
N THR A 544 19.25 2.28 0.39
CA THR A 544 19.92 3.51 -0.09
C THR A 544 21.07 3.92 0.82
N ASN A 545 20.83 3.87 2.13
CA ASN A 545 21.78 4.22 3.18
C ASN A 545 22.05 3.05 4.15
N GLN A 546 21.37 1.92 3.93
CA GLN A 546 21.37 0.75 4.79
C GLN A 546 21.75 -0.49 3.98
N PRO A 547 22.24 -1.56 4.61
CA PRO A 547 22.47 -2.82 3.90
C PRO A 547 21.13 -3.39 3.37
N PRO A 548 21.13 -4.04 2.18
CA PRO A 548 19.97 -4.79 1.71
C PRO A 548 19.48 -5.78 2.76
N PHE A 549 18.16 -5.85 2.92
CA PHE A 549 17.55 -6.86 3.79
C PHE A 549 17.73 -8.25 3.19
N SER A 550 18.04 -9.24 4.03
CA SER A 550 18.26 -10.62 3.63
C SER A 550 17.68 -11.56 4.69
N TRP A 551 16.76 -12.44 4.28
CA TRP A 551 16.11 -13.39 5.18
C TRP A 551 17.13 -14.30 5.84
N LYS A 552 18.06 -14.92 5.09
CA LYS A 552 19.08 -15.84 5.63
C LYS A 552 19.97 -15.24 6.71
N THR A 553 20.20 -13.93 6.68
CA THR A 553 21.07 -13.24 7.65
C THR A 553 20.28 -12.55 8.76
N SER A 554 18.96 -12.51 8.65
CA SER A 554 18.07 -11.92 9.64
C SER A 554 17.76 -12.91 10.76
N ASP A 555 17.62 -12.42 12.00
CA ASP A 555 17.12 -13.24 13.12
C ASP A 555 15.61 -13.54 13.03
N PHE A 556 14.93 -13.02 12.01
CA PHE A 556 13.53 -13.30 11.71
C PHE A 556 13.33 -14.53 10.81
N ALA A 557 14.39 -15.09 10.20
CA ALA A 557 14.29 -16.19 9.23
C ALA A 557 13.42 -17.36 9.71
N ASP A 558 13.61 -17.77 10.98
CA ASP A 558 12.91 -18.93 11.54
C ASP A 558 11.58 -18.58 12.24
N THR A 559 11.26 -17.28 12.36
CA THR A 559 10.09 -16.81 13.13
C THR A 559 9.02 -16.13 12.29
N VAL A 560 9.38 -15.64 11.10
CA VAL A 560 8.47 -14.99 10.17
C VAL A 560 8.37 -15.85 8.92
N ARG A 561 7.15 -16.25 8.56
CA ARG A 561 6.90 -16.99 7.32
C ARG A 561 7.07 -16.06 6.12
N HIS A 562 7.78 -16.54 5.10
CA HIS A 562 8.18 -15.75 3.94
C HIS A 562 8.28 -16.64 2.68
N GLU A 563 7.35 -17.59 2.54
CA GLU A 563 7.25 -18.46 1.39
C GLU A 563 7.16 -17.66 0.09
N GLY A 564 7.91 -18.08 -0.92
CA GLY A 564 7.94 -17.42 -2.23
C GLY A 564 8.71 -16.10 -2.28
N HIS A 565 9.30 -15.62 -1.17
CA HIS A 565 10.13 -14.42 -1.18
C HIS A 565 11.49 -14.68 -1.84
N PRO A 566 12.06 -13.69 -2.55
CA PRO A 566 13.50 -13.59 -2.73
C PRO A 566 14.20 -13.58 -1.37
N ASP A 567 15.41 -14.13 -1.29
CA ASP A 567 16.20 -14.09 -0.04
C ASP A 567 16.68 -12.66 0.26
N VAL A 568 17.27 -12.01 -0.75
CA VAL A 568 17.83 -10.66 -0.65
C VAL A 568 16.92 -9.67 -1.38
N PHE A 569 16.57 -8.57 -0.72
CA PHE A 569 15.76 -7.47 -1.27
C PHE A 569 16.66 -6.30 -1.68
N ASP A 570 17.35 -6.48 -2.80
CA ASP A 570 18.25 -5.50 -3.42
C ASP A 570 17.72 -5.10 -4.81
N PHE A 571 16.47 -4.64 -4.86
CA PHE A 571 15.77 -4.33 -6.09
C PHE A 571 15.87 -2.85 -6.45
N GLU A 572 16.22 -2.59 -7.70
CA GLU A 572 16.16 -1.27 -8.30
C GLU A 572 14.71 -0.85 -8.58
N ALA A 573 14.49 0.47 -8.68
CA ALA A 573 13.21 0.97 -9.15
C ALA A 573 12.99 0.63 -10.64
N LEU A 574 11.75 0.29 -10.97
CA LEU A 574 11.27 0.12 -12.34
C LEU A 574 10.20 1.17 -12.66
N THR A 575 9.95 1.41 -13.95
CA THR A 575 8.77 2.14 -14.41
C THR A 575 7.91 1.21 -15.21
N THR A 576 6.63 1.08 -14.85
CA THR A 576 5.68 0.22 -15.57
C THR A 576 5.49 0.74 -17.00
N ASN A 577 5.37 -0.18 -17.95
CA ASN A 577 5.02 0.14 -19.33
C ASN A 577 4.18 -1.00 -19.89
N TRP A 578 2.86 -0.83 -19.84
CA TRP A 578 1.85 -1.84 -20.13
C TRP A 578 1.52 -1.95 -21.61
#